data_AF-A0A7X7QQY9-F1
#
_entry.id   AF-A0A7X7QQY9-F1
#
_cell.length_a   1.000
_cell.length_b   1.000
_cell.length_c   1.000
_cell.angle_alpha   90.00
_cell.angle_beta   90.00
_cell.angle_gamma   90.00
#
_symmetry.space_group_name_H-M   'P 1'
#
loop_
_entity.id
_entity.type
_entity.pdbx_description
1 polymer ?
#
loop_
_entity_poly.entity_id
_entity_poly.type
_entity_poly.pdbx_seq_one_letter_code
_entity_poly.pdbx_strand_id
1 'polypeptide(L)'
;MDVIIGSSMRVGRDTTHEGLLATRRYAEETRAFFLKHLGHINVFLQSGDEPGPAWVVNMRPHWKIYQDMGFKFYTAGSSALYHKGGYIYDMHPSASFPENAEQTRKWNEIGHAYVGWYASQHVGVENPSYIRKQYGLAPYRNNFSMLCNYSFSINPWNDLSKDTYKPMVFAYCTRGELVDTMAWEGFREGVDDIRYATRLRQLALEARDAAGGIERRYAGRRALQYLADIDVTGGDMNVIRLEIIDRILALEALR
;
A
#
# COMPACT_ATOMS: atom_id res chain seq x y z
N MET A 1 -4.86 -15.27 3.49
CA MET A 1 -3.41 -15.47 3.66
C MET A 1 -2.96 -14.39 4.61
N ASP A 2 -2.62 -14.76 5.84
CA ASP A 2 -2.23 -13.77 6.83
C ASP A 2 -0.82 -13.25 6.47
N VAL A 3 -0.69 -11.93 6.41
CA VAL A 3 0.56 -11.22 6.11
C VAL A 3 0.98 -10.53 7.39
N ILE A 4 2.22 -10.76 7.83
CA ILE A 4 2.78 -10.00 8.94
C ILE A 4 3.80 -9.02 8.42
N ILE A 5 3.62 -7.77 8.80
CA ILE A 5 4.59 -6.69 8.60
C ILE A 5 5.33 -6.55 9.92
N GLY A 6 6.57 -7.05 9.97
CA GLY A 6 7.43 -6.94 11.13
C GLY A 6 8.28 -5.68 11.05
N SER A 7 8.04 -4.72 11.94
CA SER A 7 8.95 -3.59 12.13
C SER A 7 10.13 -4.03 13.02
N SER A 8 11.33 -3.57 12.68
CA SER A 8 12.55 -3.65 13.53
C SER A 8 13.18 -5.02 13.84
N MET A 9 13.09 -6.01 12.95
CA MET A 9 13.95 -7.20 13.10
C MET A 9 15.41 -6.86 12.78
N ARG A 10 16.35 -7.31 13.62
CA ARG A 10 17.78 -7.04 13.45
C ARG A 10 18.32 -7.81 12.24
N VAL A 11 18.27 -7.19 11.07
CA VAL A 11 19.09 -7.62 9.95
C VAL A 11 20.55 -7.26 10.28
N GLY A 12 21.44 -8.25 10.27
CA GLY A 12 22.87 -8.05 10.58
C GLY A 12 23.50 -6.96 9.71
N ARG A 13 24.58 -6.34 10.19
CA ARG A 13 25.30 -5.26 9.47
C ARG A 13 26.77 -5.57 9.19
N ASP A 14 27.29 -6.65 9.78
CA ASP A 14 28.67 -7.10 9.65
C ASP A 14 28.81 -8.11 8.50
N THR A 15 29.50 -7.70 7.45
CA THR A 15 29.68 -8.49 6.22
C THR A 15 30.91 -9.40 6.25
N THR A 16 31.61 -9.49 7.38
CA THR A 16 32.64 -10.54 7.58
C THR A 16 32.03 -11.93 7.54
N HIS A 17 32.87 -12.96 7.34
CA HIS A 17 32.41 -14.35 7.37
C HIS A 17 31.66 -14.69 8.67
N GLU A 18 32.19 -14.27 9.82
CA GLU A 18 31.56 -14.48 11.12
C GLU A 18 30.23 -13.72 11.25
N GLY A 19 30.18 -12.47 10.78
CA GLY A 19 28.94 -11.67 10.76
C GLY A 19 27.84 -12.27 9.90
N LEU A 20 28.18 -12.84 8.75
CA LEU A 20 27.23 -13.55 7.88
C LEU A 20 26.76 -14.88 8.49
N LEU A 21 27.65 -15.62 9.16
CA LEU A 21 27.25 -16.82 9.91
C LEU A 21 26.30 -16.47 11.07
N ALA A 22 26.58 -15.40 11.80
CA ALA A 22 25.68 -14.91 12.85
C ALA A 22 24.32 -14.50 12.29
N THR A 23 24.30 -13.81 11.14
CA THR A 23 23.07 -13.45 10.44
C THR A 23 22.25 -14.67 10.04
N ARG A 24 22.90 -15.72 9.51
CA ARG A 24 22.24 -16.97 9.15
C ARG A 24 21.59 -17.65 10.34
N ARG A 25 22.30 -17.78 11.47
CA ARG A 25 21.74 -18.37 12.69
C ARG A 25 20.51 -17.61 13.17
N TYR A 26 20.60 -16.28 13.22
CA TYR A 26 19.47 -15.45 13.65
C TYR A 26 18.28 -15.53 12.68
N ALA A 27 18.52 -15.63 11.36
CA ALA A 27 17.47 -15.85 10.39
C ALA A 27 16.79 -17.22 10.56
N GLU A 28 17.54 -18.29 10.88
CA GLU A 28 17.00 -19.62 11.18
C GLU A 28 16.14 -19.61 12.45
N GLU A 29 16.62 -18.97 13.52
CA GLU A 29 15.86 -18.80 14.77
C GLU A 29 14.57 -18.02 14.54
N THR A 30 14.65 -16.92 13.80
CA THR A 30 13.48 -16.09 13.43
C THR A 30 12.48 -16.91 12.62
N ARG A 31 12.97 -17.73 11.68
CA ARG A 31 12.12 -18.60 10.86
C ARG A 31 11.41 -19.64 11.71
N ALA A 32 12.14 -20.30 12.61
CA ALA A 32 11.58 -21.26 13.54
C ALA A 32 10.52 -20.61 14.46
N PHE A 33 10.77 -19.39 14.93
CA PHE A 33 9.80 -18.63 15.72
C PHE A 33 8.49 -18.43 14.98
N PHE A 34 8.52 -17.91 13.74
CA PHE A 34 7.30 -17.66 12.99
C PHE A 34 6.56 -18.94 12.60
N LEU A 35 7.29 -19.98 12.18
CA LEU A 35 6.66 -21.28 11.90
C LEU A 35 5.98 -21.87 13.14
N LYS A 36 6.62 -21.76 14.31
CA LYS A 36 6.06 -22.29 15.56
C LYS A 36 4.78 -21.56 15.98
N HIS A 37 4.75 -20.24 15.89
CA HIS A 37 3.64 -19.44 16.45
C HIS A 37 2.54 -19.10 15.44
N LEU A 38 2.85 -19.14 14.14
CA LEU A 38 1.92 -18.73 13.07
C LEU A 38 1.71 -19.80 12.01
N GLY A 39 2.52 -20.85 11.98
CA GLY A 39 2.45 -21.90 10.97
C GLY A 39 2.98 -21.50 9.58
N HIS A 40 3.50 -20.27 9.39
CA HIS A 40 3.99 -19.79 8.11
C HIS A 40 5.12 -18.76 8.24
N ILE A 41 5.78 -18.46 7.11
CA ILE A 41 6.88 -17.46 7.00
C ILE A 41 6.55 -16.32 6.03
N ASN A 42 5.27 -16.09 5.74
CA ASN A 42 4.81 -14.96 4.94
C ASN A 42 4.94 -13.63 5.70
N VAL A 43 6.19 -13.22 5.94
CA VAL A 43 6.57 -12.10 6.79
C VAL A 43 7.41 -11.12 5.99
N PHE A 44 7.00 -9.85 6.00
CA PHE A 44 7.74 -8.73 5.44
C PHE A 44 8.57 -8.08 6.55
N LEU A 45 9.89 -8.08 6.38
CA LEU A 45 10.87 -7.52 7.29
C LEU A 45 11.20 -6.09 6.86
N GLN A 46 11.01 -5.13 7.76
CA GLN A 46 11.54 -3.79 7.51
C GLN A 46 13.06 -3.81 7.66
N SER A 47 13.78 -3.29 6.67
CA SER A 47 15.23 -3.14 6.76
C SER A 47 15.69 -1.74 6.37
N GLY A 48 16.04 -0.95 7.38
CA GLY A 48 16.45 0.44 7.19
C GLY A 48 15.28 1.39 6.94
N ASP A 49 15.61 2.68 6.91
CA ASP A 49 14.68 3.76 6.62
C ASP A 49 15.38 4.73 5.65
N GLU A 50 14.82 4.88 4.46
CA GLU A 50 15.37 5.66 3.33
C GLU A 50 16.90 5.57 3.11
N PRO A 51 17.51 4.36 3.14
CA PRO A 51 18.96 4.22 3.25
C PRO A 51 19.71 4.73 2.01
N GLY A 52 20.93 5.22 2.22
CA GLY A 52 21.84 5.58 1.14
C GLY A 52 22.29 4.37 0.29
N PRO A 53 22.76 4.58 -0.97
CA PRO A 53 23.15 3.49 -1.87
C PRO A 53 24.22 2.56 -1.30
N ALA A 54 25.25 3.10 -0.64
CA ALA A 54 26.33 2.31 -0.03
C ALA A 54 25.81 1.36 1.05
N TRP A 55 24.85 1.83 1.85
CA TRP A 55 24.21 1.00 2.87
C TRP A 55 23.44 -0.16 2.22
N VAL A 56 22.67 0.12 1.16
CA VAL A 56 21.92 -0.92 0.43
C VAL A 56 22.86 -1.99 -0.09
N VAL A 57 23.99 -1.61 -0.69
CA VAL A 57 25.00 -2.57 -1.17
C VAL A 57 25.54 -3.44 -0.03
N ASN A 58 25.87 -2.83 1.11
CA ASN A 58 26.38 -3.56 2.28
C ASN A 58 25.35 -4.54 2.87
N MET A 59 24.05 -4.24 2.78
CA MET A 59 22.99 -5.09 3.34
C MET A 59 22.59 -6.26 2.45
N ARG A 60 22.90 -6.24 1.15
CA ARG A 60 22.53 -7.29 0.18
C ARG A 60 22.91 -8.71 0.63
N PRO A 61 24.13 -8.99 1.13
CA PRO A 61 24.48 -10.33 1.58
C PRO A 61 23.60 -10.82 2.73
N HIS A 62 23.23 -9.92 3.64
CA HIS A 62 22.33 -10.24 4.74
C HIS A 62 20.91 -10.53 4.22
N TRP A 63 20.36 -9.66 3.38
CA TRP A 63 19.03 -9.87 2.79
C TRP A 63 18.93 -11.17 2.01
N LYS A 64 19.98 -11.51 1.24
CA LYS A 64 20.03 -12.79 0.53
C LYS A 64 19.86 -13.98 1.48
N ILE A 65 20.52 -13.99 2.64
CA ILE A 65 20.40 -15.09 3.62
C ILE A 65 18.94 -15.27 4.07
N TYR A 66 18.25 -14.17 4.37
CA TYR A 66 16.84 -14.21 4.76
C TYR A 66 15.91 -14.58 3.60
N GLN A 67 16.14 -14.04 2.40
CA GLN A 67 15.35 -14.37 1.21
C GLN A 67 15.51 -15.83 0.79
N ASP A 68 16.71 -16.41 0.91
CA ASP A 68 16.96 -17.84 0.70
C ASP A 68 16.14 -18.72 1.68
N MET A 69 15.70 -18.14 2.80
CA MET A 69 14.84 -18.78 3.80
C MET A 69 13.35 -18.48 3.64
N GLY A 70 12.98 -17.68 2.62
CA GLY A 70 11.61 -17.33 2.25
C GLY A 70 11.06 -16.07 2.92
N PHE A 71 11.90 -15.28 3.61
CA PHE A 71 11.49 -13.97 4.12
C PHE A 71 11.38 -12.94 3.00
N LYS A 72 10.56 -11.92 3.24
CA LYS A 72 10.34 -10.79 2.33
C LYS A 72 10.87 -9.51 2.95
N PHE A 73 11.26 -8.53 2.13
CA PHE A 73 11.79 -7.26 2.60
C PHE A 73 10.99 -6.06 2.13
N TYR A 74 10.96 -5.03 2.97
CA TYR A 74 10.47 -3.73 2.57
C TYR A 74 11.26 -2.58 3.19
N THR A 75 11.22 -1.45 2.48
CA THR A 75 11.78 -0.18 2.92
C THR A 75 10.94 0.95 2.34
N ALA A 76 10.53 1.89 3.20
CA ALA A 76 9.88 3.10 2.77
C ALA A 76 10.89 4.03 2.09
N GLY A 77 10.42 4.81 1.11
CA GLY A 77 11.23 5.89 0.56
C GLY A 77 10.70 6.49 -0.73
N SER A 78 11.48 7.38 -1.31
CA SER A 78 11.18 8.00 -2.61
C SER A 78 11.59 7.09 -3.79
N SER A 79 11.39 7.60 -5.01
CA SER A 79 11.79 6.95 -6.27
C SER A 79 13.28 6.54 -6.32
N ALA A 80 14.14 7.13 -5.49
CA ALA A 80 15.55 6.76 -5.41
C ALA A 80 15.77 5.29 -4.99
N LEU A 81 14.83 4.68 -4.26
CA LEU A 81 14.97 3.28 -3.81
C LEU A 81 14.99 2.30 -4.99
N TYR A 82 14.23 2.59 -6.05
CA TYR A 82 14.21 1.81 -7.29
C TYR A 82 15.62 1.64 -7.86
N HIS A 83 16.39 2.73 -7.94
CA HIS A 83 17.75 2.74 -8.49
C HIS A 83 18.79 2.07 -7.58
N LYS A 84 18.52 1.95 -6.29
CA LYS A 84 19.45 1.33 -5.32
C LYS A 84 19.33 -0.20 -5.29
N GLY A 85 18.18 -0.74 -5.67
CA GLY A 85 17.95 -2.19 -5.66
C GLY A 85 16.48 -2.58 -5.76
N GLY A 86 15.70 -1.95 -6.65
CA GLY A 86 14.27 -2.22 -6.77
C GLY A 86 13.89 -3.69 -6.95
N TYR A 87 14.76 -4.49 -7.57
CA TYR A 87 14.55 -5.94 -7.75
C TYR A 87 14.65 -6.77 -6.45
N ILE A 88 15.11 -6.18 -5.35
CA ILE A 88 15.34 -6.88 -4.07
C ILE A 88 14.11 -6.81 -3.18
N TYR A 89 13.37 -5.71 -3.22
CA TYR A 89 12.30 -5.45 -2.26
C TYR A 89 11.01 -6.13 -2.70
N ASP A 90 10.37 -6.84 -1.78
CA ASP A 90 9.06 -7.45 -1.97
C ASP A 90 7.92 -6.44 -1.71
N MET A 91 8.22 -5.34 -1.02
CA MET A 91 7.28 -4.26 -0.78
C MET A 91 7.98 -2.90 -0.72
N HIS A 92 7.32 -1.88 -1.27
CA HIS A 92 7.81 -0.50 -1.27
C HIS A 92 6.70 0.48 -0.88
N PRO A 93 6.69 0.96 0.38
CA PRO A 93 5.93 2.14 0.77
C PRO A 93 6.54 3.40 0.12
N SER A 94 5.82 3.96 -0.83
CA SER A 94 6.25 5.04 -1.71
C SER A 94 5.91 6.41 -1.12
N ALA A 95 6.95 7.21 -0.85
CA ALA A 95 6.81 8.61 -0.50
C ALA A 95 6.72 9.48 -1.77
N SER A 96 5.50 9.73 -2.24
CA SER A 96 5.18 10.62 -3.36
C SER A 96 3.70 11.01 -3.37
N PHE A 97 3.35 11.92 -4.28
CA PHE A 97 1.95 12.19 -4.61
C PHE A 97 1.33 11.00 -5.33
N PRO A 98 0.14 10.50 -4.91
CA PRO A 98 -0.48 9.32 -5.50
C PRO A 98 -0.82 9.51 -6.98
N GLU A 99 -0.92 10.76 -7.46
CA GLU A 99 -1.14 11.12 -8.86
C GLU A 99 0.07 10.81 -9.77
N ASN A 100 1.27 10.63 -9.22
CA ASN A 100 2.48 10.36 -9.99
C ASN A 100 2.58 8.88 -10.40
N ALA A 101 1.92 8.52 -11.50
CA ALA A 101 1.85 7.15 -12.03
C ALA A 101 3.21 6.52 -12.39
N GLU A 102 4.24 7.33 -12.67
CA GLU A 102 5.53 6.81 -13.13
C GLU A 102 6.24 5.96 -12.08
N GLN A 103 5.99 6.24 -10.80
CA GLN A 103 6.61 5.47 -9.73
C GLN A 103 6.08 4.05 -9.69
N THR A 104 4.76 3.86 -9.63
CA THR A 104 4.16 2.52 -9.62
C THR A 104 4.42 1.77 -10.91
N ARG A 105 4.41 2.44 -12.08
CA ARG A 105 4.66 1.79 -13.38
C ARG A 105 5.95 0.98 -13.39
N LYS A 106 7.09 1.58 -13.00
CA LYS A 106 8.40 0.91 -13.02
C LYS A 106 8.45 -0.32 -12.12
N TRP A 107 7.89 -0.21 -10.91
CA TRP A 107 7.86 -1.33 -9.97
C TRP A 107 6.91 -2.44 -10.43
N ASN A 108 5.76 -2.07 -10.99
CA ASN A 108 4.79 -3.03 -11.54
C ASN A 108 5.32 -3.75 -12.78
N GLU A 109 6.19 -3.12 -13.58
CA GLU A 109 6.90 -3.76 -14.70
C GLU A 109 7.93 -4.81 -14.24
N ILE A 110 8.56 -4.63 -13.08
CA ILE A 110 9.36 -5.68 -12.44
C ILE A 110 8.45 -6.84 -12.01
N GLY A 111 7.26 -6.53 -11.51
CA GLY A 111 6.22 -7.52 -11.16
C GLY A 111 6.51 -8.32 -9.88
N HIS A 112 7.47 -7.88 -9.07
CA HIS A 112 7.87 -8.58 -7.84
C HIS A 112 7.30 -7.93 -6.56
N ALA A 113 7.29 -6.59 -6.49
CA ALA A 113 7.00 -5.86 -5.27
C ALA A 113 5.54 -5.41 -5.17
N TYR A 114 4.96 -5.45 -3.97
CA TYR A 114 3.78 -4.64 -3.66
C TYR A 114 4.19 -3.18 -3.52
N VAL A 115 3.55 -2.27 -4.26
CA VAL A 115 3.83 -0.83 -4.16
C VAL A 115 2.72 -0.16 -3.37
N GLY A 116 3.07 0.38 -2.21
CA GLY A 116 2.12 1.03 -1.32
C GLY A 116 2.19 2.53 -1.46
N TRP A 117 1.04 3.20 -1.58
CA TRP A 117 1.04 4.63 -1.42
C TRP A 117 1.23 4.95 0.07
N TYR A 118 2.25 5.75 0.42
CA TYR A 118 2.67 5.93 1.81
C TYR A 118 2.56 7.38 2.31
N ALA A 119 3.13 8.34 1.58
CA ALA A 119 3.07 9.75 1.97
C ALA A 119 3.42 10.72 0.84
N SER A 120 2.56 11.71 0.60
CA SER A 120 2.97 13.05 0.13
C SER A 120 2.79 14.08 1.24
N GLN A 121 1.76 13.87 2.06
CA GLN A 121 1.62 14.39 3.41
C GLN A 121 1.41 13.19 4.35
N HIS A 122 2.00 13.26 5.54
CA HIS A 122 1.73 12.27 6.59
C HIS A 122 0.38 12.53 7.26
N VAL A 123 -0.03 11.60 8.12
CA VAL A 123 -1.21 11.72 8.98
C VAL A 123 -1.24 13.07 9.69
N GLY A 124 -2.37 13.76 9.62
CA GLY A 124 -2.64 14.96 10.42
C GLY A 124 -3.47 16.05 9.72
N VAL A 125 -3.68 15.97 8.42
CA VAL A 125 -4.57 16.92 7.72
C VAL A 125 -6.02 16.53 7.97
N GLU A 126 -6.73 17.32 8.78
CA GLU A 126 -8.17 17.17 9.06
C GLU A 126 -9.04 17.71 7.94
N ASN A 127 -8.78 17.26 6.72
CA ASN A 127 -9.62 17.53 5.55
C ASN A 127 -10.08 16.19 4.95
N PRO A 128 -11.34 15.78 5.20
CA PRO A 128 -11.83 14.47 4.77
C PRO A 128 -11.85 14.33 3.25
N SER A 129 -12.12 15.41 2.51
CA SER A 129 -12.14 15.40 1.04
C SER A 129 -10.75 15.16 0.45
N TYR A 130 -9.73 15.81 1.03
CA TYR A 130 -8.35 15.59 0.64
C TYR A 130 -7.89 14.16 0.95
N ILE A 131 -8.12 13.70 2.18
CA ILE A 131 -7.70 12.35 2.61
C ILE A 131 -8.42 11.26 1.80
N ARG A 132 -9.72 11.42 1.53
CA ARG A 132 -10.49 10.51 0.69
C ARG A 132 -9.91 10.34 -0.71
N LYS A 133 -9.46 11.43 -1.33
CA LYS A 133 -8.80 11.37 -2.65
C LYS A 133 -7.45 10.66 -2.55
N GLN A 134 -6.63 11.08 -1.60
CA GLN A 134 -5.24 10.64 -1.44
C GLN A 134 -5.14 9.14 -1.08
N TYR A 135 -6.08 8.62 -0.29
CA TYR A 135 -6.16 7.22 0.12
C TYR A 135 -7.24 6.42 -0.64
N GLY A 136 -7.86 7.00 -1.67
CA GLY A 136 -8.97 6.39 -2.41
C GLY A 136 -8.63 6.15 -3.88
N LEU A 137 -9.39 6.79 -4.77
CA LEU A 137 -9.29 6.51 -6.21
C LEU A 137 -7.98 6.98 -6.86
N ALA A 138 -7.26 7.97 -6.29
CA ALA A 138 -5.98 8.41 -6.85
C ALA A 138 -4.92 7.30 -6.86
N PRO A 139 -4.58 6.65 -5.72
CA PRO A 139 -3.65 5.54 -5.74
C PRO A 139 -4.19 4.31 -6.50
N TYR A 140 -5.51 4.04 -6.44
CA TYR A 140 -6.11 2.94 -7.20
C TYR A 140 -5.95 3.12 -8.72
N ARG A 141 -6.23 4.32 -9.25
CA ARG A 141 -6.08 4.63 -10.68
C ARG A 141 -4.63 4.46 -11.15
N ASN A 142 -3.68 4.77 -10.27
CA ASN A 142 -2.25 4.66 -10.54
C ASN A 142 -1.65 3.30 -10.15
N ASN A 143 -2.47 2.26 -10.03
CA ASN A 143 -2.02 0.88 -9.82
C ASN A 143 -1.11 0.68 -8.59
N PHE A 144 -1.36 1.43 -7.51
CA PHE A 144 -0.81 1.06 -6.21
C PHE A 144 -1.48 -0.22 -5.72
N SER A 145 -0.71 -1.11 -5.10
CA SER A 145 -1.18 -2.40 -4.60
C SER A 145 -1.72 -2.32 -3.16
N MET A 146 -1.36 -1.25 -2.43
CA MET A 146 -1.76 -1.07 -1.03
C MET A 146 -1.72 0.40 -0.62
N LEU A 147 -2.30 0.67 0.54
CA LEU A 147 -2.19 1.93 1.25
C LEU A 147 -1.36 1.70 2.51
N CYS A 148 -0.45 2.62 2.79
CA CYS A 148 0.41 2.61 3.96
C CYS A 148 0.38 3.98 4.62
N ASN A 149 0.69 4.02 5.91
CA ASN A 149 1.01 5.27 6.59
C ASN A 149 2.19 5.05 7.54
N TYR A 150 2.77 6.14 8.04
CA TYR A 150 3.87 6.06 9.00
C TYR A 150 3.43 5.48 10.35
N SER A 151 2.26 5.91 10.83
CA SER A 151 1.70 5.45 12.09
C SER A 151 0.19 5.64 12.12
N PHE A 152 -0.51 4.69 12.75
CA PHE A 152 -1.93 4.83 13.04
C PHE A 152 -2.18 5.85 14.17
N SER A 153 -1.34 5.83 15.20
CA SER A 153 -1.44 6.72 16.36
C SER A 153 -0.08 6.86 17.04
N ILE A 154 0.55 8.02 16.90
CA ILE A 154 1.79 8.38 17.62
C ILE A 154 1.71 9.83 18.08
N ASN A 155 2.25 10.07 19.29
CA ASN A 155 2.18 11.33 20.06
C ASN A 155 0.85 11.49 20.84
N PRO A 156 0.72 12.51 21.73
CA PRO A 156 -0.33 12.51 22.74
C PRO A 156 -1.69 12.89 22.17
N TRP A 157 -2.73 12.68 22.98
CA TRP A 157 -4.10 13.12 22.75
C TRP A 157 -4.24 14.64 22.85
N ASN A 158 -3.58 15.38 21.97
CA ASN A 158 -3.63 16.84 21.92
C ASN A 158 -3.00 17.34 20.62
N ASP A 159 -3.83 17.78 19.67
CA ASP A 159 -3.41 18.32 18.37
C ASP A 159 -2.43 19.50 18.47
N LEU A 160 -2.42 20.20 19.61
CA LEU A 160 -1.59 21.38 19.87
C LEU A 160 -0.31 21.06 20.67
N SER A 161 -0.01 19.78 20.88
CA SER A 161 1.13 19.35 21.72
C SER A 161 2.51 19.55 21.09
N LYS A 162 2.59 20.04 19.85
CA LYS A 162 3.83 20.21 19.10
C LYS A 162 3.81 21.49 18.28
N ASP A 163 4.97 22.13 18.20
CA ASP A 163 5.15 23.39 17.45
C ASP A 163 5.42 23.18 15.95
N THR A 164 5.67 21.94 15.52
CA THR A 164 6.07 21.63 14.12
C THR A 164 4.98 20.91 13.35
N TYR A 165 4.73 19.65 13.70
CA TYR A 165 3.72 18.80 13.10
C TYR A 165 2.66 18.47 14.14
N LYS A 166 1.40 18.47 13.71
CA LYS A 166 0.33 17.82 14.46
C LYS A 166 0.76 16.40 14.85
N PRO A 167 0.42 15.91 16.05
CA PRO A 167 0.44 14.47 16.33
C PRO A 167 -0.07 13.65 15.16
N MET A 168 0.72 12.66 14.74
CA MET A 168 0.36 11.73 13.66
C MET A 168 -0.63 10.70 14.20
N VAL A 169 -1.84 11.17 14.47
CA VAL A 169 -2.95 10.38 14.98
C VAL A 169 -4.04 10.38 13.94
N PHE A 170 -4.34 9.20 13.39
CA PHE A 170 -5.35 9.03 12.36
C PHE A 170 -6.71 8.80 13.00
N ALA A 171 -6.76 7.95 14.02
CA ALA A 171 -7.88 7.86 14.94
C ALA A 171 -7.35 7.81 16.36
N TYR A 172 -8.16 8.32 17.27
CA TYR A 172 -7.80 8.59 18.63
C TYR A 172 -8.18 7.39 19.52
N CYS A 173 -7.20 6.64 20.02
CA CYS A 173 -7.45 5.39 20.76
C CYS A 173 -7.95 5.63 22.20
N THR A 174 -9.14 5.14 22.54
CA THR A 174 -9.69 5.15 23.91
C THR A 174 -9.60 3.76 24.55
N ARG A 175 -10.21 3.56 25.73
CA ARG A 175 -10.29 2.25 26.37
C ARG A 175 -11.25 1.33 25.60
N GLY A 176 -10.75 0.71 24.55
CA GLY A 176 -11.44 -0.32 23.77
C GLY A 176 -12.11 0.17 22.48
N GLU A 177 -12.12 1.48 22.22
CA GLU A 177 -12.72 2.06 21.03
C GLU A 177 -11.78 3.08 20.37
N LEU A 178 -12.19 3.56 19.20
CA LEU A 178 -11.54 4.66 18.50
C LEU A 178 -12.49 5.86 18.52
N VAL A 179 -11.93 7.04 18.72
CA VAL A 179 -12.59 8.30 18.37
C VAL A 179 -12.12 8.67 16.97
N ASP A 180 -13.06 8.64 16.04
CA ASP A 180 -12.80 8.94 14.64
C ASP A 180 -12.41 10.41 14.47
N THR A 181 -11.45 10.68 13.59
CA THR A 181 -11.12 12.03 13.13
C THR A 181 -11.75 12.29 11.77
N MET A 182 -11.75 13.54 11.32
CA MET A 182 -12.20 13.84 9.96
C MET A 182 -11.28 13.18 8.91
N ALA A 183 -9.98 13.11 9.20
CA ALA A 183 -9.03 12.38 8.37
C ALA A 183 -9.38 10.89 8.27
N TRP A 184 -9.72 10.24 9.39
CA TRP A 184 -10.09 8.82 9.41
C TRP A 184 -11.35 8.51 8.61
N GLU A 185 -12.39 9.34 8.74
CA GLU A 185 -13.59 9.16 7.93
C GLU A 185 -13.31 9.38 6.43
N GLY A 186 -12.46 10.36 6.08
CA GLY A 186 -11.98 10.50 4.70
C GLY A 186 -11.30 9.23 4.19
N PHE A 187 -10.44 8.62 5.00
CA PHE A 187 -9.76 7.36 4.64
C PHE A 187 -10.72 6.19 4.46
N ARG A 188 -11.64 5.99 5.42
CA ARG A 188 -12.67 4.94 5.34
C ARG A 188 -13.48 5.05 4.05
N GLU A 189 -13.93 6.26 3.74
CA GLU A 189 -14.69 6.55 2.52
C GLU A 189 -13.86 6.35 1.25
N GLY A 190 -12.56 6.69 1.27
CA GLY A 190 -11.65 6.44 0.15
C GLY A 190 -11.45 4.96 -0.11
N VAL A 191 -11.30 4.15 0.95
CA VAL A 191 -11.22 2.68 0.85
C VAL A 191 -12.52 2.10 0.29
N ASP A 192 -13.67 2.62 0.68
CA ASP A 192 -14.94 2.20 0.09
C ASP A 192 -15.05 2.56 -1.40
N ASP A 193 -14.57 3.73 -1.81
CA ASP A 193 -14.50 4.08 -3.24
C ASP A 193 -13.67 3.05 -4.04
N ILE A 194 -12.54 2.60 -3.49
CA ILE A 194 -11.71 1.55 -4.09
C ILE A 194 -12.49 0.24 -4.21
N ARG A 195 -13.26 -0.15 -3.18
CA ARG A 195 -14.08 -1.38 -3.20
C ARG A 195 -15.13 -1.31 -4.31
N TYR A 196 -15.85 -0.19 -4.41
CA TYR A 196 -16.83 0.04 -5.49
C TYR A 196 -16.17 0.03 -6.87
N ALA A 197 -15.08 0.77 -7.06
CA ALA A 197 -14.36 0.80 -8.35
C ALA A 197 -13.81 -0.57 -8.75
N THR A 198 -13.33 -1.36 -7.78
CA THR A 198 -12.87 -2.74 -7.99
C THR A 198 -14.02 -3.64 -8.42
N ARG A 199 -15.16 -3.56 -7.74
CA ARG A 199 -16.36 -4.33 -8.10
C ARG A 199 -16.86 -3.98 -9.50
N LEU A 200 -16.92 -2.69 -9.83
CA LEU A 200 -17.27 -2.24 -11.18
C LEU A 200 -16.30 -2.81 -12.21
N ARG A 201 -14.98 -2.74 -11.96
CA ARG A 201 -13.97 -3.28 -12.86
C ARG A 201 -14.16 -4.78 -13.11
N GLN A 202 -14.41 -5.57 -12.06
CA GLN A 202 -14.65 -7.01 -12.18
C GLN A 202 -15.87 -7.31 -13.06
N LEU A 203 -17.02 -6.70 -12.75
CA LEU A 203 -18.25 -6.88 -13.53
C LEU A 203 -18.10 -6.42 -14.98
N ALA A 204 -17.39 -5.31 -15.20
CA ALA A 204 -17.17 -4.77 -16.52
C ALA A 204 -16.27 -5.68 -17.38
N LEU A 205 -15.24 -6.29 -16.79
CA LEU A 205 -14.41 -7.29 -17.46
C LEU A 205 -15.20 -8.54 -17.83
N GLU A 206 -15.98 -9.08 -16.89
CA GLU A 206 -16.87 -10.22 -17.15
C GLU A 206 -17.88 -9.92 -18.26
N ALA A 207 -18.50 -8.73 -18.25
CA ALA A 207 -19.47 -8.33 -19.26
C ALA A 207 -18.83 -8.10 -20.64
N ARG A 208 -17.61 -7.52 -20.67
CA ARG A 208 -16.81 -7.36 -21.90
C ARG A 208 -16.50 -8.71 -22.55
N ASP A 209 -16.17 -9.70 -21.74
CA ASP A 209 -15.70 -11.02 -22.17
C ASP A 209 -16.84 -12.06 -22.32
N ALA A 210 -18.08 -11.68 -22.02
CA ALA A 210 -19.25 -12.56 -22.09
C ALA A 210 -19.54 -13.03 -23.53
N ALA A 211 -19.87 -14.32 -23.66
CA ALA A 211 -20.45 -14.88 -24.87
C ALA A 211 -21.93 -14.45 -24.98
N GLY A 212 -22.37 -14.01 -26.18
CA GLY A 212 -23.81 -13.98 -26.50
C GLY A 212 -24.60 -12.67 -26.40
N GLY A 213 -23.99 -11.47 -26.37
CA GLY A 213 -24.78 -10.23 -26.53
C GLY A 213 -23.92 -8.99 -26.70
N ILE A 214 -24.04 -8.28 -27.84
CA ILE A 214 -23.22 -7.09 -28.11
C ILE A 214 -23.48 -5.97 -27.10
N GLU A 215 -24.73 -5.83 -26.63
CA GLU A 215 -25.12 -4.83 -25.62
C GLU A 215 -24.42 -5.03 -24.29
N ARG A 216 -24.36 -6.27 -23.76
CA ARG A 216 -23.62 -6.59 -22.53
C ARG A 216 -22.13 -6.26 -22.68
N ARG A 217 -21.54 -6.59 -23.84
CA ARG A 217 -20.14 -6.26 -24.13
C ARG A 217 -19.91 -4.75 -24.27
N TYR A 218 -20.87 -4.00 -24.80
CA TYR A 218 -20.78 -2.54 -24.86
C TYR A 218 -20.93 -1.91 -23.48
N ALA A 219 -21.86 -2.37 -22.65
CA ALA A 219 -22.00 -1.91 -21.28
C ALA A 219 -20.69 -2.12 -20.48
N GLY A 220 -20.08 -3.31 -20.58
CA GLY A 220 -18.78 -3.58 -19.96
C GLY A 220 -17.67 -2.64 -20.45
N ARG A 221 -17.57 -2.42 -21.76
CA ARG A 221 -16.57 -1.48 -22.33
C ARG A 221 -16.80 -0.03 -21.89
N ARG A 222 -18.05 0.43 -21.83
CA ARG A 222 -18.40 1.78 -21.37
C ARG A 222 -18.07 1.98 -19.89
N ALA A 223 -18.27 0.96 -19.06
CA ALA A 223 -17.87 1.01 -17.65
C ALA A 223 -16.33 1.09 -17.49
N LEU A 224 -15.58 0.32 -18.26
CA LEU A 224 -14.11 0.40 -18.28
C LEU A 224 -13.61 1.75 -18.78
N GLN A 225 -14.24 2.30 -19.83
CA GLN A 225 -13.95 3.64 -20.32
C GLN A 225 -14.19 4.69 -19.23
N TYR A 226 -15.34 4.62 -18.55
CA TYR A 226 -15.63 5.52 -17.44
C TYR A 226 -14.54 5.47 -16.37
N LEU A 227 -14.15 4.27 -15.91
CA LEU A 227 -13.08 4.10 -14.92
C LEU A 227 -11.74 4.70 -15.38
N ALA A 228 -11.43 4.64 -16.69
CA ALA A 228 -10.21 5.23 -17.25
C ALA A 228 -10.26 6.77 -17.25
N ASP A 229 -11.45 7.33 -17.44
CA ASP A 229 -11.69 8.77 -17.62
C ASP A 229 -12.00 9.52 -16.32
N ILE A 230 -12.19 8.83 -15.17
CA ILE A 230 -12.47 9.48 -13.87
C ILE A 230 -11.40 10.54 -13.57
N ASP A 231 -11.84 11.77 -13.35
CA ASP A 231 -11.02 12.83 -12.77
C ASP A 231 -10.89 12.63 -11.24
N VAL A 232 -9.90 11.84 -10.83
CA VAL A 232 -9.63 11.53 -9.43
C VAL A 232 -9.00 12.70 -8.65
N THR A 233 -8.58 13.77 -9.33
CA THR A 233 -7.95 14.93 -8.68
C THR A 233 -8.96 16.06 -8.47
N GLY A 234 -9.70 16.44 -9.51
CA GLY A 234 -10.67 17.52 -9.49
C GLY A 234 -12.11 17.10 -9.20
N GLY A 235 -12.47 15.85 -9.49
CA GLY A 235 -13.85 15.38 -9.40
C GLY A 235 -14.45 15.35 -7.99
N ASP A 236 -15.78 15.43 -7.93
CA ASP A 236 -16.55 15.19 -6.71
C ASP A 236 -16.66 13.68 -6.45
N MET A 237 -16.05 13.23 -5.35
CA MET A 237 -16.00 11.82 -4.99
C MET A 237 -17.38 11.21 -4.69
N ASN A 238 -18.37 12.00 -4.25
CA ASN A 238 -19.74 11.51 -4.05
C ASN A 238 -20.41 11.24 -5.40
N VAL A 239 -20.30 12.17 -6.33
CA VAL A 239 -20.85 12.00 -7.69
C VAL A 239 -20.19 10.80 -8.38
N ILE A 240 -18.86 10.70 -8.27
CA ILE A 240 -18.12 9.57 -8.84
C ILE A 240 -18.59 8.24 -8.24
N ARG A 241 -18.75 8.14 -6.92
CA ARG A 241 -19.23 6.90 -6.29
C ARG A 241 -20.64 6.54 -6.77
N LEU A 242 -21.56 7.51 -6.86
CA LEU A 242 -22.92 7.26 -7.33
C LEU A 242 -22.93 6.77 -8.78
N GLU A 243 -22.12 7.36 -9.64
CA GLU A 243 -21.98 6.96 -11.04
C GLU A 243 -21.36 5.55 -11.19
N ILE A 244 -20.43 5.17 -10.30
CA ILE A 244 -19.91 3.80 -10.19
C ILE A 244 -21.03 2.83 -9.78
N ILE A 245 -21.82 3.18 -8.75
CA ILE A 245 -22.93 2.35 -8.26
C ILE A 245 -23.97 2.14 -9.37
N ASP A 246 -24.38 3.20 -10.06
CA ASP A 246 -25.33 3.11 -11.17
C ASP A 246 -24.84 2.12 -12.25
N ARG A 247 -23.56 2.18 -12.62
CA ARG A 247 -22.97 1.23 -13.58
C ARG A 247 -22.90 -0.19 -13.07
N ILE A 248 -22.62 -0.39 -11.79
CA ILE A 248 -22.66 -1.72 -11.18
C ILE A 248 -24.06 -2.31 -11.33
N LEU A 249 -25.09 -1.56 -10.94
CA LEU A 249 -26.49 -1.99 -11.02
C LEU A 249 -26.90 -2.27 -12.48
N ALA A 250 -26.51 -1.42 -13.42
CA ALA A 250 -26.78 -1.62 -14.84
C ALA A 250 -26.12 -2.89 -15.41
N LEU A 251 -24.89 -3.21 -15.01
CA LEU A 251 -24.21 -4.44 -15.42
C LEU A 251 -24.83 -5.69 -14.78
N GLU A 252 -25.26 -5.59 -13.53
CA GLU A 252 -25.93 -6.70 -12.84
C GLU A 252 -27.30 -7.01 -13.44
N ALA A 253 -28.02 -6.00 -13.94
CA ALA A 253 -29.28 -6.21 -14.66
C ALA A 253 -29.13 -6.94 -16.02
N LEU A 254 -27.91 -6.98 -16.57
CA LEU A 254 -27.57 -7.65 -17.84
C LEU A 254 -26.91 -9.02 -17.66
N ARG A 255 -26.71 -9.46 -16.40
CA ARG A 255 -26.06 -10.74 -16.08
C ARG A 255 -26.94 -11.93 -16.41
#